data_AF-A0A924RE34-F1
#
_entry.id   AF-A0A924RE34-F1
#
_cell.length_a   1.000
_cell.length_b   1.000
_cell.length_c   1.000
_cell.angle_alpha   90.00
_cell.angle_beta   90.00
_cell.angle_gamma   90.00
#
_symmetry.space_group_name_H-M   'P 1'
#
loop_
_entity.id
_entity.type
_entity.pdbx_description
1 polymer ?
#
loop_
_entity_poly.entity_id
_entity_poly.type
_entity_poly.pdbx_seq_one_letter_code
_entity_poly.pdbx_strand_id
1 'polypeptide(L)'
;MPEVLFRNTRGYLTKVANQANGAYSNGWYDACAVMLRRLVETLIIEAFEKHGVASKIKNPQGDFLFLRDLIDRTVIEDSWNLSRNSKSALPRLKDVGDKSAHSRRFNAVRHDIDQIVPDLRVVAEELLSLAGMR
;
A
#
# COMPACT_ATOMS: atom_id res chain seq x y z
N MET A 1 -10.17 -5.95 2.58
CA MET A 1 -10.48 -4.52 2.34
C MET A 1 -11.89 -4.37 1.78
N PRO A 2 -12.72 -3.47 2.33
CA PRO A 2 -14.07 -3.25 1.83
C PRO A 2 -14.07 -2.77 0.38
N GLU A 3 -14.78 -3.47 -0.52
CA GLU A 3 -14.82 -3.16 -1.96
C GLU A 3 -15.29 -1.73 -2.25
N VAL A 4 -16.14 -1.18 -1.38
CA VAL A 4 -16.64 0.21 -1.45
C VAL A 4 -15.51 1.26 -1.46
N LEU A 5 -14.33 0.92 -0.94
CA LEU A 5 -13.17 1.80 -1.02
C LEU A 5 -12.68 2.03 -2.44
N PHE A 6 -12.76 1.00 -3.27
CA PHE A 6 -12.18 1.00 -4.61
C PHE A 6 -13.24 1.17 -5.71
N ARG A 7 -14.52 1.29 -5.33
CA ARG A 7 -15.60 1.62 -6.25
C ARG A 7 -15.31 2.99 -6.89
N ASN A 8 -15.43 3.07 -8.21
CA ASN A 8 -15.13 4.26 -9.02
C ASN A 8 -13.65 4.73 -8.98
N THR A 9 -12.73 3.88 -8.50
CA THR A 9 -11.28 4.12 -8.65
C THR A 9 -10.75 3.49 -9.95
N ARG A 10 -9.44 3.58 -10.20
CA ARG A 10 -8.82 2.94 -11.37
C ARG A 10 -8.97 1.40 -11.32
N GLY A 11 -9.29 0.79 -12.45
CA GLY A 11 -9.67 -0.63 -12.50
C GLY A 11 -8.61 -1.61 -11.98
N TYR A 12 -7.32 -1.29 -12.08
CA TYR A 12 -6.27 -2.13 -11.52
C TYR A 12 -6.22 -2.10 -9.99
N LEU A 13 -6.54 -0.98 -9.33
CA LEU A 13 -6.61 -0.91 -7.87
C LEU A 13 -7.71 -1.84 -7.35
N THR A 14 -8.85 -1.85 -8.03
CA THR A 14 -9.95 -2.78 -7.75
C THR A 14 -9.49 -4.23 -7.91
N LYS A 15 -8.79 -4.57 -9.00
CA LYS A 15 -8.26 -5.92 -9.22
C LYS A 15 -7.28 -6.35 -8.13
N VAL A 16 -6.34 -5.47 -7.74
CA VAL A 16 -5.36 -5.71 -6.68
C VAL A 16 -6.05 -5.95 -5.34
N ALA A 17 -7.03 -5.11 -4.98
CA ALA A 17 -7.81 -5.28 -3.76
C ALA A 17 -8.58 -6.60 -3.74
N ASN A 18 -9.18 -6.99 -4.87
CA ASN A 18 -9.88 -8.26 -5.01
C ASN A 18 -8.94 -9.46 -4.90
N GLN A 19 -7.73 -9.37 -5.46
CA GLN A 19 -6.70 -10.40 -5.30
C GLN A 19 -6.28 -10.54 -3.83
N ALA A 20 -6.08 -9.44 -3.11
CA ALA A 20 -5.77 -9.47 -1.68
C ALA A 20 -6.91 -10.11 -0.87
N ASN A 21 -8.16 -9.73 -1.15
CA ASN A 21 -9.35 -10.29 -0.51
C ASN A 21 -9.47 -11.80 -0.79
N GLY A 22 -9.33 -12.21 -2.04
CA GLY A 22 -9.39 -13.62 -2.44
C GLY A 22 -8.30 -14.46 -1.77
N ALA A 23 -7.07 -13.94 -1.69
CA ALA A 23 -5.97 -14.61 -1.00
C ALA A 23 -6.28 -14.78 0.51
N TYR A 24 -6.80 -13.74 1.17
CA TYR A 24 -7.22 -13.83 2.57
C TYR A 24 -8.33 -14.87 2.78
N SER A 25 -9.38 -14.84 1.94
CA SER A 25 -10.52 -15.76 2.04
C SER A 25 -10.12 -17.23 1.86
N ASN A 26 -9.11 -17.51 1.03
CA ASN A 26 -8.59 -18.86 0.81
C ASN A 26 -7.47 -19.26 1.79
N GLY A 27 -7.12 -18.39 2.74
CA GLY A 27 -6.07 -18.66 3.73
C GLY A 27 -4.64 -18.57 3.19
N TRP A 28 -4.42 -17.94 2.04
CA TRP A 28 -3.10 -17.70 1.45
C TRP A 28 -2.53 -16.38 1.97
N TYR A 29 -2.15 -16.35 3.25
CA TYR A 29 -1.83 -15.10 3.93
C TYR A 29 -0.55 -14.42 3.43
N ASP A 30 0.48 -15.17 3.02
CA ASP A 30 1.67 -14.56 2.38
C ASP A 30 1.28 -13.86 1.08
N ALA A 31 0.48 -14.53 0.24
CA ALA A 31 -0.03 -13.95 -0.99
C ALA A 31 -0.91 -12.72 -0.71
N CYS A 32 -1.72 -12.76 0.36
CA CYS A 32 -2.50 -11.61 0.82
C CYS A 32 -1.57 -10.44 1.17
N ALA A 33 -0.57 -10.64 2.03
CA ALA A 33 0.39 -9.63 2.43
C ALA A 33 1.15 -9.02 1.24
N VAL A 34 1.57 -9.84 0.27
CA VAL A 34 2.21 -9.38 -0.97
C VAL A 34 1.27 -8.50 -1.80
N MET A 35 0.00 -8.88 -1.91
CA MET A 35 -1.00 -8.08 -2.62
C MET A 35 -1.30 -6.76 -1.91
N LEU A 36 -1.32 -6.75 -0.57
CA LEU A 36 -1.47 -5.54 0.24
C LEU A 36 -0.27 -4.61 0.08
N ARG A 37 0.95 -5.16 0.06
CA ARG A 37 2.19 -4.41 -0.22
C ARG A 37 2.12 -3.72 -1.57
N ARG A 38 1.74 -4.47 -2.62
CA ARG A 38 1.55 -3.94 -3.98
C ARG A 38 0.48 -2.85 -4.03
N LEU A 39 -0.61 -3.00 -3.29
CA LEU A 39 -1.68 -2.01 -3.20
C LEU A 39 -1.17 -0.68 -2.63
N VAL A 40 -0.46 -0.73 -1.50
CA VAL A 40 0.12 0.46 -0.86
C VAL A 40 1.12 1.15 -1.78
N GLU A 41 2.01 0.38 -2.41
CA GLU A 41 2.98 0.90 -3.38
C GLU A 41 2.29 1.65 -4.52
N THR A 42 1.27 1.04 -5.12
CA THR A 42 0.53 1.63 -6.22
C THR A 42 -0.16 2.92 -5.77
N LEU A 43 -0.82 2.93 -4.61
CA LEU A 43 -1.51 4.11 -4.09
C LEU A 43 -0.56 5.28 -3.78
N ILE A 44 0.65 5.00 -3.30
CA ILE A 44 1.68 6.03 -3.12
C ILE A 44 2.04 6.65 -4.48
N ILE A 45 2.32 5.82 -5.49
CA ILE A 45 2.66 6.30 -6.84
C ILE A 45 1.54 7.18 -7.40
N GLU A 46 0.29 6.75 -7.26
CA GLU A 46 -0.89 7.52 -7.67
C GLU A 46 -0.97 8.90 -7.00
N ALA A 47 -0.69 9.00 -5.71
CA ALA A 47 -0.67 10.27 -4.99
C ALA A 47 0.43 11.20 -5.55
N PHE A 48 1.65 10.69 -5.76
CA PHE A 48 2.74 11.48 -6.34
C PHE A 48 2.44 11.94 -7.78
N GLU A 49 1.86 11.07 -8.60
CA GLU A 49 1.44 11.43 -9.97
C GLU A 49 0.32 12.47 -9.96
N LYS A 50 -0.69 12.31 -9.10
CA LYS A 50 -1.81 13.25 -8.98
C LYS A 50 -1.36 14.67 -8.64
N HIS A 51 -0.33 14.79 -7.81
CA HIS A 51 0.24 16.07 -7.38
C HIS A 51 1.35 16.58 -8.31
N GLY A 52 1.67 15.89 -9.41
CA GLY A 52 2.69 16.32 -10.36
C GLY A 52 4.13 16.25 -9.85
N VAL A 53 4.37 15.49 -8.77
CA VAL A 53 5.68 15.39 -8.09
C VAL A 53 6.32 13.99 -8.23
N ALA A 54 5.86 13.19 -9.19
CA ALA A 54 6.36 11.84 -9.45
C ALA A 54 7.88 11.76 -9.73
N SER A 55 8.52 12.85 -10.17
CA SER A 55 9.98 12.90 -10.32
C SER A 55 10.73 12.71 -8.99
N LYS A 56 10.13 13.06 -7.85
CA LYS A 56 10.73 12.90 -6.52
C LYS A 56 10.84 11.43 -6.08
N ILE A 57 10.14 10.52 -6.73
CA ILE A 57 10.07 9.08 -6.40
C ILE A 57 10.58 8.18 -7.53
N LYS A 58 11.38 8.73 -8.44
CA LYS A 58 12.04 7.98 -9.51
C LYS A 58 13.56 7.95 -9.30
N ASN A 59 14.18 6.85 -9.70
CA ASN A 59 15.63 6.74 -9.80
C ASN A 59 16.15 7.51 -11.04
N PRO A 60 17.48 7.67 -11.21
CA PRO A 60 18.05 8.33 -12.39
C PRO A 60 17.72 7.67 -13.73
N GLN A 61 17.34 6.38 -13.72
CA GLN A 61 16.92 5.62 -14.90
C GLN A 61 15.45 5.85 -15.28
N GLY A 62 14.68 6.52 -14.42
CA GLY A 62 13.26 6.82 -14.63
C GLY A 62 12.29 5.79 -14.03
N ASP A 63 12.79 4.75 -13.38
CA ASP A 63 11.97 3.75 -12.69
C ASP A 63 11.55 4.27 -11.31
N PHE A 64 10.37 3.84 -10.85
CA PHE A 64 9.92 4.14 -9.48
C PHE A 64 10.81 3.44 -8.44
N LEU A 65 11.04 4.11 -7.32
CA LEU A 65 11.80 3.56 -6.20
C LEU A 65 11.07 2.36 -5.56
N PHE A 66 11.79 1.57 -4.78
CA PHE A 66 11.18 0.48 -4.00
C PHE A 66 10.32 1.02 -2.86
N LEU A 67 9.34 0.24 -2.40
CA LEU A 67 8.39 0.63 -1.35
C LEU A 67 9.02 1.29 -0.11
N ARG A 68 10.23 0.88 0.31
CA ARG A 68 10.93 1.53 1.42
C ARG A 68 11.14 3.01 1.15
N ASP A 69 11.80 3.34 0.05
CA ASP A 69 12.14 4.71 -0.29
C ASP A 69 10.88 5.50 -0.69
N LEU A 70 9.89 4.83 -1.28
CA LEU A 70 8.58 5.43 -1.55
C LEU A 70 7.90 5.91 -0.25
N ILE A 71 7.90 5.09 0.80
CA ILE A 71 7.36 5.48 2.12
C ILE A 71 8.14 6.65 2.69
N ASP A 72 9.47 6.61 2.66
CA ASP A 72 10.31 7.69 3.18
C ASP A 72 10.00 9.02 2.47
N ARG A 73 9.87 9.01 1.14
CA ARG A 73 9.46 10.18 0.35
C ARG A 73 8.03 10.62 0.67
N THR A 74 7.09 9.68 0.84
CA THR A 74 5.68 10.00 1.13
C THR A 74 5.51 10.73 2.47
N VAL A 75 6.28 10.34 3.48
CA VAL A 75 6.18 10.88 4.84
C VAL A 75 6.72 12.31 4.96
N ILE A 76 7.75 12.65 4.17
CA ILE A 76 8.42 13.96 4.18
C ILE A 76 7.88 14.92 3.11
N GLU A 77 7.03 14.44 2.20
CA GLU A 77 6.50 15.25 1.10
C GLU A 77 5.65 16.41 1.64
N ASP A 78 5.86 17.60 1.07
CA ASP A 78 5.25 18.86 1.47
C ASP A 78 3.98 19.20 0.68
N SER A 79 3.71 18.49 -0.42
CA SER A 79 2.48 18.63 -1.22
C SER A 79 1.20 18.16 -0.51
N TRP A 80 1.33 17.44 0.60
CA TRP A 80 0.22 16.96 1.42
C TRP A 80 0.60 16.85 2.89
N ASN A 81 -0.40 16.63 3.75
CA ASN A 81 -0.16 16.34 5.15
C ASN A 81 -0.73 14.97 5.52
N LEU A 82 0.16 13.98 5.64
CA LEU A 82 -0.21 12.63 6.03
C LEU A 82 -0.48 12.57 7.54
N SER A 83 -1.57 11.89 7.93
CA SER A 83 -1.95 11.69 9.32
C SER A 83 -0.86 10.96 10.12
N ARG A 84 -0.77 11.23 11.42
CA ARG A 84 0.18 10.53 12.32
C ARG A 84 -0.02 9.01 12.28
N ASN A 85 -1.28 8.57 12.15
CA ASN A 85 -1.62 7.16 12.09
C ASN A 85 -1.02 6.52 10.84
N SER A 86 -1.24 7.11 9.66
CA SER A 86 -0.68 6.62 8.39
C SER A 86 0.84 6.66 8.37
N LYS A 87 1.46 7.73 8.89
CA LYS A 87 2.92 7.80 9.04
C LYS A 87 3.49 6.63 9.85
N SER A 88 2.81 6.24 10.93
CA SER A 88 3.22 5.12 11.78
C SER A 88 2.89 3.75 11.17
N ALA A 89 1.82 3.66 10.38
CA ALA A 89 1.28 2.41 9.83
C ALA A 89 2.05 1.92 8.60
N LEU A 90 2.51 2.83 7.73
CA LEU A 90 3.22 2.50 6.50
C LEU A 90 4.42 1.55 6.73
N PRO A 91 5.31 1.78 7.72
CA PRO A 91 6.39 0.84 8.02
C PRO A 91 5.91 -0.56 8.43
N ARG A 92 4.80 -0.68 9.17
CA ARG A 92 4.24 -1.96 9.62
C ARG A 92 3.65 -2.76 8.46
N LEU A 93 2.90 -2.08 7.58
CA LEU A 93 2.34 -2.68 6.36
C LEU A 93 3.47 -3.21 5.46
N LYS A 94 4.53 -2.43 5.31
CA LYS A 94 5.72 -2.85 4.57
C LYS A 94 6.39 -4.07 5.21
N ASP A 95 6.59 -4.08 6.52
CA ASP A 95 7.31 -5.15 7.23
C ASP A 95 6.66 -6.53 7.01
N VAL A 96 5.34 -6.64 7.19
CA VAL A 96 4.62 -7.91 6.94
C VAL A 96 4.70 -8.32 5.47
N GLY A 97 4.57 -7.38 4.55
CA GLY A 97 4.71 -7.62 3.11
C GLY A 97 6.11 -8.07 2.70
N ASP A 98 7.16 -7.46 3.25
CA ASP A 98 8.57 -7.82 2.99
C ASP A 98 8.90 -9.21 3.52
N LYS A 99 8.46 -9.52 4.75
CA LYS A 99 8.63 -10.85 5.35
C LYS A 99 7.95 -11.92 4.50
N SER A 100 6.69 -11.70 4.12
CA SER A 100 5.93 -12.64 3.28
C SER A 100 6.52 -12.83 1.88
N ALA A 101 7.15 -11.79 1.32
CA ALA A 101 7.72 -11.85 -0.02
C ALA A 101 9.12 -12.50 -0.08
N HIS A 102 9.92 -12.36 0.98
CA HIS A 102 11.37 -12.61 0.88
C HIS A 102 11.93 -13.52 1.97
N SER A 103 11.24 -13.70 3.10
CA SER A 103 11.73 -14.53 4.19
C SER A 103 11.39 -15.99 3.95
N ARG A 104 12.40 -16.85 3.89
CA ARG A 104 12.23 -18.31 3.79
C ARG A 104 11.71 -18.97 5.08
N ARG A 105 11.68 -18.23 6.18
CA ARG A 105 11.35 -18.73 7.54
C ARG A 105 10.11 -18.07 8.13
N PHE A 106 9.48 -17.18 7.38
CA PHE A 106 8.24 -16.52 7.77
C PHE A 106 7.18 -16.94 6.78
N ASN A 107 6.11 -17.54 7.28
CA ASN A 107 4.87 -17.73 6.54
C ASN A 107 3.80 -17.00 7.34
N ALA A 108 3.18 -15.99 6.75
CA ALA A 108 2.13 -15.24 7.40
C ALA A 108 1.00 -16.18 7.82
N VAL A 109 0.43 -15.92 8.98
CA VAL A 109 -0.82 -16.53 9.43
C VAL A 109 -1.93 -15.49 9.46
N ARG A 110 -3.18 -15.94 9.65
CA ARG A 110 -4.35 -15.05 9.72
C ARG A 110 -4.12 -13.87 10.65
N HIS A 111 -3.57 -14.15 11.84
CA HIS A 111 -3.36 -13.14 12.86
C HIS A 111 -2.45 -12.01 12.39
N ASP A 112 -1.39 -12.31 11.63
CA ASP A 112 -0.48 -11.28 11.10
C ASP A 112 -1.20 -10.32 10.16
N ILE A 113 -2.14 -10.84 9.35
CA ILE A 113 -2.95 -10.01 8.45
C ILE A 113 -4.00 -9.23 9.23
N ASP A 114 -4.70 -9.87 10.16
CA ASP A 114 -5.76 -9.22 10.96
C ASP A 114 -5.22 -8.03 11.76
N GLN A 115 -3.99 -8.12 12.27
CA GLN A 115 -3.33 -7.02 12.99
C GLN A 115 -3.10 -5.78 12.12
N ILE A 116 -2.86 -5.94 10.82
CA ILE A 116 -2.54 -4.82 9.92
C ILE A 116 -3.75 -4.30 9.13
N VAL A 117 -4.89 -4.99 9.15
CA VAL A 117 -6.11 -4.56 8.43
C VAL A 117 -6.60 -3.16 8.86
N PRO A 118 -6.65 -2.82 10.17
CA PRO A 118 -7.05 -1.46 10.59
C PRO A 118 -6.11 -0.38 10.06
N ASP A 119 -4.80 -0.62 10.14
CA ASP A 119 -3.77 0.27 9.61
C ASP A 119 -3.91 0.47 8.09
N LEU A 120 -4.09 -0.63 7.38
CA LEU A 120 -4.30 -0.63 5.93
C LEU A 120 -5.54 0.18 5.55
N ARG A 121 -6.62 0.09 6.33
CA ARG A 121 -7.85 0.86 6.07
C ARG A 121 -7.57 2.35 6.08
N VAL A 122 -6.93 2.84 7.13
CA VAL A 122 -6.60 4.26 7.30
C VAL A 122 -5.67 4.74 6.17
N VAL A 123 -4.58 4.00 5.93
CA VAL A 123 -3.60 4.33 4.89
C VAL A 123 -4.23 4.35 3.50
N ALA A 124 -5.02 3.33 3.16
CA ALA A 124 -5.61 3.23 1.84
C ALA A 124 -6.64 4.35 1.58
N GLU A 125 -7.45 4.71 2.57
CA GLU A 125 -8.40 5.83 2.42
C GLU A 125 -7.69 7.16 2.22
N GLU A 126 -6.67 7.43 3.01
CA GLU A 126 -5.92 8.67 2.92
C GLU A 126 -5.18 8.77 1.59
N LEU A 127 -4.47 7.72 1.17
CA LEU A 127 -3.78 7.71 -0.12
C LEU A 127 -4.74 7.78 -1.32
N LEU A 128 -5.93 7.17 -1.24
CA LEU A 128 -6.96 7.31 -2.28
C LEU A 128 -7.46 8.76 -2.40
N SER A 129 -7.60 9.46 -1.27
CA SER A 129 -7.97 10.88 -1.27
C SER A 129 -6.86 11.74 -1.86
N LEU A 130 -5.59 11.51 -1.49
CA LEU A 130 -4.44 12.19 -2.07
C LEU A 130 -4.30 11.91 -3.58
N ALA A 131 -4.64 10.71 -4.02
CA ALA A 131 -4.70 10.36 -5.44
C ALA A 131 -5.89 10.98 -6.21
N GLY A 132 -6.77 11.73 -5.53
CA GLY A 132 -7.95 12.35 -6.13
C GLY A 132 -9.00 11.34 -6.59
N MET A 133 -9.07 10.18 -5.93
CA MET A 133 -10.05 9.13 -6.21
C MET A 133 -11.16 9.04 -5.14
N ARG A 134 -11.17 10.01 -4.21
CA ARG A 134 -12.17 10.21 -3.15
C ARG A 134 -12.32 11.69 -2.83
#